data_AF-A0A6I5L2T1-F1
#
_entry.id   AF-A0A6I5L2T1-F1
#
_cell.length_a   1.000
_cell.length_b   1.000
_cell.length_c   1.000
_cell.angle_alpha   90.00
_cell.angle_beta   90.00
_cell.angle_gamma   90.00
#
_symmetry.space_group_name_H-M   'P 1'
#
loop_
_entity.id
_entity.type
_entity.pdbx_description
1 polymer ?
#
loop_
_entity_poly.entity_id
_entity_poly.type
_entity_poly.pdbx_seq_one_letter_code
_entity_poly.pdbx_strand_id
1 'polypeptide(L)'
;MNIEPSTIISIFLGIGLAASAGFRVFLPLFALSLASHFGVWELNENWHWLGSLASVITFGVATMAEIFAYFIPWIDNVLDSLALPLAGIAGTAVMVSTITDLDPVVTWSLAIIAGGGTATAIKGANAAGRLTSTATTGGLANPLVSTMETGAAVAVSTASILVPPIAAILVIIILLFIFTIYRKLRPKK
;
A
#
# COMPACT_ATOMS: atom_id res chain seq x y z
N MET A 1 9.33 -16.97 -22.18
CA MET A 1 8.80 -15.68 -21.73
C MET A 1 9.99 -14.76 -21.57
N ASN A 2 10.26 -13.91 -22.57
CA ASN A 2 11.32 -12.92 -22.46
C ASN A 2 10.76 -11.80 -21.58
N ILE A 3 11.20 -11.75 -20.33
CA ILE A 3 10.81 -10.68 -19.42
C ILE A 3 11.72 -9.50 -19.73
N GLU A 4 11.15 -8.44 -20.27
CA GLU A 4 11.88 -7.21 -20.52
C GLU A 4 12.25 -6.52 -19.19
N PRO A 5 13.39 -5.82 -19.12
CA PRO A 5 13.79 -5.10 -17.91
C PRO A 5 12.72 -4.11 -17.40
N SER A 6 11.95 -3.49 -18.31
CA SER A 6 10.83 -2.61 -17.99
C SER A 6 9.73 -3.32 -17.19
N THR A 7 9.39 -4.56 -17.55
CA THR A 7 8.38 -5.36 -16.85
C THR A 7 8.80 -5.66 -15.41
N ILE A 8 10.08 -5.94 -15.17
CA ILE A 8 10.63 -6.17 -13.81
C ILE A 8 10.49 -4.90 -12.96
N ILE A 9 10.81 -3.75 -13.54
CA ILE A 9 10.71 -2.46 -12.87
C ILE A 9 9.25 -2.15 -12.52
N SER A 10 8.30 -2.41 -13.43
CA SER A 10 6.86 -2.27 -13.19
C SER A 10 6.34 -3.17 -12.08
N ILE A 11 6.85 -4.41 -11.98
CA ILE A 11 6.52 -5.33 -10.88
C ILE A 11 7.03 -4.77 -9.55
N PHE A 12 8.28 -4.28 -9.50
CA PHE A 12 8.82 -3.69 -8.27
C PHE A 12 8.08 -2.44 -7.83
N LEU A 13 7.70 -1.59 -8.77
CA LEU A 13 6.88 -0.41 -8.51
C LEU A 13 5.51 -0.81 -7.95
N GLY A 14 4.85 -1.79 -8.58
CA GLY A 14 3.54 -2.27 -8.13
C GLY A 14 3.58 -2.89 -6.74
N ILE A 15 4.59 -3.72 -6.44
CA ILE A 15 4.79 -4.32 -5.10
C ILE A 15 5.07 -3.23 -4.06
N GLY A 16 5.92 -2.26 -4.37
CA GLY A 16 6.24 -1.15 -3.49
C GLY A 16 5.03 -0.30 -3.12
N LEU A 17 4.25 0.10 -4.14
CA LEU A 17 3.02 0.87 -3.94
C LEU A 17 1.93 0.04 -3.23
N ALA A 18 1.83 -1.27 -3.51
CA ALA A 18 0.92 -2.16 -2.78
C ALA A 18 1.32 -2.30 -1.31
N ALA A 19 2.62 -2.38 -1.00
CA ALA A 19 3.06 -2.36 0.38
C ALA A 19 2.73 -1.04 1.07
N SER A 20 2.90 0.08 0.37
CA SER A 20 2.44 1.39 0.87
C SER A 20 0.93 1.41 1.15
N ALA A 21 0.12 0.69 0.36
CA ALA A 21 -1.33 0.59 0.56
C ALA A 21 -1.70 -0.09 1.88
N GLY A 22 -0.81 -0.93 2.41
CA GLY A 22 -0.94 -1.53 3.73
C GLY A 22 -0.76 -0.54 4.89
N PHE A 23 -0.07 0.58 4.66
CA PHE A 23 0.04 1.66 5.65
C PHE A 23 -1.11 2.66 5.51
N ARG A 24 -1.38 3.11 4.28
CA ARG A 24 -2.44 4.06 3.94
C ARG A 24 -3.06 3.65 2.61
N VAL A 25 -4.36 3.43 2.59
CA VAL A 25 -5.09 2.84 1.45
C VAL A 25 -5.04 3.77 0.24
N PHE A 26 -5.30 5.07 0.44
CA PHE A 26 -5.50 6.00 -0.68
C PHE A 26 -4.22 6.72 -1.08
N LEU A 27 -3.28 6.90 -0.15
CA LEU A 27 -2.02 7.60 -0.40
C LEU A 27 -1.21 7.06 -1.60
N PRO A 28 -0.96 5.75 -1.75
CA PRO A 28 -0.20 5.24 -2.91
C PRO A 28 -0.99 5.34 -4.21
N LEU A 29 -2.33 5.21 -4.17
CA LEU A 29 -3.18 5.42 -5.34
C LEU A 29 -3.10 6.87 -5.82
N PHE A 30 -3.09 7.81 -4.87
CA PHE A 30 -2.85 9.22 -5.17
C PHE A 30 -1.45 9.46 -5.75
N ALA A 31 -0.42 8.87 -5.14
CA ALA A 31 0.95 9.01 -5.62
C ALA A 31 1.11 8.45 -7.05
N LEU A 32 0.54 7.27 -7.32
CA LEU A 32 0.53 6.64 -8.64
C LEU A 32 -0.24 7.47 -9.67
N SER A 33 -1.42 7.97 -9.27
CA SER A 33 -2.25 8.86 -10.08
C SER A 33 -1.48 10.12 -10.47
N LEU A 34 -0.76 10.74 -9.53
CA LEU A 34 0.11 11.88 -9.80
C LEU A 34 1.24 11.54 -10.77
N ALA A 35 1.93 10.43 -10.53
CA ALA A 35 3.04 9.99 -11.37
C ALA A 35 2.58 9.75 -12.81
N SER A 36 1.42 9.12 -12.99
CA SER A 36 0.83 8.90 -14.30
C SER A 36 0.35 10.19 -14.95
N HIS A 37 -0.27 11.09 -14.19
CA HIS A 37 -0.76 12.38 -14.69
C HIS A 37 0.35 13.27 -15.26
N PHE A 38 1.53 13.27 -14.61
CA PHE A 38 2.70 14.02 -15.08
C PHE A 38 3.57 13.25 -16.09
N GLY A 39 3.14 12.07 -16.53
CA GLY A 39 3.88 11.26 -17.51
C GLY A 39 5.17 10.65 -16.97
N VAL A 40 5.32 10.52 -15.65
CA VAL A 40 6.47 9.85 -15.02
C VAL A 40 6.39 8.34 -15.23
N TRP A 41 5.17 7.79 -15.20
CA TRP A 41 4.89 6.37 -15.38
C TRP A 41 3.72 6.15 -16.33
N GLU A 42 3.89 5.23 -17.27
CA GLU A 42 2.79 4.73 -18.10
C GLU A 42 2.11 3.56 -17.39
N LEU A 43 0.77 3.61 -17.37
CA LEU A 43 -0.06 2.57 -16.77
C LEU A 43 -0.54 1.61 -17.85
N ASN A 44 -1.04 0.45 -17.42
CA ASN A 44 -1.74 -0.48 -18.28
C ASN A 44 -2.87 0.24 -19.05
N GLU A 45 -3.10 -0.13 -20.32
CA GLU A 45 -4.09 0.52 -21.19
C GLU A 45 -5.48 0.66 -20.54
N ASN A 46 -5.91 -0.39 -19.82
CA ASN A 46 -7.22 -0.40 -19.13
C ASN A 46 -7.27 0.50 -17.88
N TRP A 47 -6.12 1.02 -17.45
CA TRP A 47 -5.93 1.77 -16.21
C TRP A 47 -5.43 3.20 -16.42
N HIS A 48 -5.31 3.68 -17.67
CA HIS A 48 -4.94 5.09 -17.96
C HIS A 48 -5.85 6.11 -17.27
N TRP A 49 -7.10 5.76 -16.98
CA TRP A 49 -8.02 6.62 -16.25
C TRP A 49 -7.48 7.02 -14.86
N LEU A 50 -6.61 6.21 -14.23
CA LEU A 50 -5.94 6.57 -12.98
C LEU A 50 -5.05 7.81 -13.11
N GLY A 51 -4.50 8.09 -14.30
CA GLY A 51 -3.72 9.31 -14.59
C GLY A 51 -4.57 10.54 -14.93
N SER A 52 -5.90 10.42 -14.95
CA SER A 52 -6.78 11.56 -15.24
C SER A 52 -6.80 12.57 -14.09
N LEU A 53 -7.04 13.86 -14.42
CA LEU A 53 -7.18 14.92 -13.42
C LEU A 53 -8.28 14.60 -12.38
N ALA A 54 -9.37 13.96 -12.83
CA ALA A 54 -10.46 13.53 -11.95
C ALA A 54 -9.98 12.51 -10.91
N SER A 55 -9.18 11.52 -11.33
CA SER A 55 -8.56 10.54 -10.43
C SER A 55 -7.59 11.19 -9.44
N VAL A 56 -6.75 12.10 -9.91
CA VAL A 56 -5.81 12.85 -9.06
C VAL A 56 -6.56 13.60 -7.95
N ILE A 57 -7.61 14.34 -8.30
CA ILE A 57 -8.43 15.08 -7.33
C ILE A 57 -9.13 14.10 -6.37
N THR A 58 -9.72 13.03 -6.89
CA THR A 58 -10.46 12.06 -6.09
C THR A 58 -9.56 11.37 -5.06
N PHE A 59 -8.41 10.84 -5.49
CA PHE A 59 -7.47 10.18 -4.57
C PHE A 59 -6.75 11.17 -3.65
N GLY A 60 -6.54 12.41 -4.09
CA GLY A 60 -6.00 13.48 -3.25
C GLY A 60 -6.94 13.82 -2.10
N VAL A 61 -8.23 14.03 -2.40
CA VAL A 61 -9.26 14.24 -1.38
C VAL A 61 -9.38 13.02 -0.47
N ALA A 62 -9.39 11.80 -1.04
CA ALA A 62 -9.46 10.57 -0.25
C ALA A 62 -8.26 10.41 0.69
N THR A 63 -7.06 10.77 0.25
CA THR A 63 -5.83 10.73 1.08
C THR A 63 -5.88 11.76 2.20
N MET A 64 -6.35 12.99 1.91
CA MET A 64 -6.56 14.00 2.96
C MET A 64 -7.59 13.53 3.97
N ALA A 65 -8.74 13.04 3.51
CA ALA A 65 -9.78 12.50 4.37
C ALA A 65 -9.25 11.34 5.22
N GLU A 66 -8.50 10.41 4.63
CA GLU A 66 -7.85 9.30 5.34
C GLU A 66 -6.90 9.81 6.42
N ILE A 67 -6.01 10.75 6.12
CA ILE A 67 -5.07 11.28 7.12
C ILE A 67 -5.84 11.92 8.29
N PHE A 68 -6.77 12.84 8.02
CA PHE A 68 -7.52 13.55 9.07
C PHE A 68 -8.43 12.63 9.88
N ALA A 69 -9.09 11.67 9.25
CA ALA A 69 -10.04 10.80 9.92
C ALA A 69 -9.37 9.91 10.98
N TYR A 70 -8.09 9.57 10.79
CA TYR A 70 -7.31 8.82 11.77
C TYR A 70 -6.86 9.63 13.00
N PHE A 71 -7.03 10.96 12.99
CA PHE A 71 -6.82 11.80 14.17
C PHE A 71 -8.08 11.96 15.03
N ILE A 72 -9.25 11.59 14.51
CA ILE A 72 -10.52 11.75 15.22
C ILE A 72 -10.84 10.42 15.93
N PRO A 73 -10.93 10.42 17.27
CA PRO A 73 -11.33 9.23 18.02
C PRO A 73 -12.70 8.72 17.55
N TRP A 74 -12.91 7.40 17.54
CA TRP A 74 -14.12 6.70 17.06
C TRP A 74 -14.21 6.55 15.54
N ILE A 75 -13.89 7.60 14.76
CA ILE A 75 -13.81 7.49 13.30
C ILE A 75 -12.67 6.54 12.90
N ASP A 76 -11.56 6.60 13.63
CA ASP A 76 -10.41 5.71 13.46
C ASP A 76 -10.79 4.22 13.58
N ASN A 77 -11.63 3.85 14.55
CA ASN A 77 -12.09 2.46 14.75
C ASN A 77 -12.97 1.95 13.60
N VAL A 78 -13.85 2.81 13.08
CA VAL A 78 -14.70 2.47 11.91
C VAL A 78 -13.82 2.28 10.68
N LEU A 79 -12.88 3.20 10.46
CA LEU A 79 -11.92 3.10 9.36
C LEU A 79 -11.06 1.84 9.48
N ASP A 80 -10.56 1.50 10.67
CA ASP A 80 -9.74 0.30 10.87
C ASP A 80 -10.48 -0.99 10.52
N SER A 81 -11.79 -1.04 10.76
CA SER A 81 -12.62 -2.20 10.39
C SER A 81 -12.73 -2.39 8.87
N LEU A 82 -12.72 -1.30 8.10
CA LEU A 82 -12.81 -1.31 6.64
C LEU A 82 -11.43 -1.32 5.97
N ALA A 83 -10.40 -0.84 6.66
CA ALA A 83 -9.11 -0.56 6.04
C ALA A 83 -8.36 -1.84 5.66
N LEU A 84 -8.60 -2.97 6.34
CA LEU A 84 -8.00 -4.26 5.97
C LEU A 84 -8.48 -4.76 4.59
N PRO A 85 -9.79 -4.93 4.32
CA PRO A 85 -10.25 -5.33 3.00
C PRO A 85 -9.94 -4.26 1.95
N LEU A 86 -10.04 -2.97 2.29
CA LEU A 86 -9.71 -1.89 1.36
C LEU A 86 -8.23 -1.88 0.98
N ALA A 87 -7.30 -2.16 1.91
CA ALA A 87 -5.88 -2.27 1.61
C ALA A 87 -5.60 -3.41 0.63
N GLY A 88 -6.25 -4.57 0.80
CA GLY A 88 -6.13 -5.69 -0.15
C GLY A 88 -6.62 -5.34 -1.56
N ILE A 89 -7.76 -4.66 -1.66
CA ILE A 89 -8.31 -4.19 -2.94
C ILE A 89 -7.38 -3.14 -3.57
N ALA A 90 -6.95 -2.14 -2.80
CA ALA A 90 -6.06 -1.09 -3.29
C ALA A 90 -4.71 -1.66 -3.75
N GLY A 91 -4.10 -2.54 -2.96
CA GLY A 91 -2.84 -3.20 -3.32
C GLY A 91 -2.97 -4.04 -4.59
N THR A 92 -4.10 -4.73 -4.78
CA THR A 92 -4.40 -5.46 -6.02
C THR A 92 -4.56 -4.51 -7.20
N ALA A 93 -5.34 -3.44 -7.04
CA ALA A 93 -5.61 -2.46 -8.09
C ALA A 93 -4.34 -1.76 -8.57
N VAL A 94 -3.50 -1.30 -7.62
CA VAL A 94 -2.18 -0.74 -7.92
C VAL A 94 -1.35 -1.72 -8.73
N MET A 95 -1.23 -2.97 -8.28
CA MET A 95 -0.38 -3.96 -8.94
C MET A 95 -0.87 -4.33 -10.35
N VAL A 96 -2.19 -4.45 -10.57
CA VAL A 96 -2.74 -4.64 -11.93
C VAL A 96 -2.46 -3.41 -12.79
N SER A 97 -2.64 -2.21 -12.25
CA SER A 97 -2.51 -0.97 -13.03
C SER A 97 -1.09 -0.70 -13.52
N THR A 98 -0.07 -1.23 -12.83
CA THR A 98 1.34 -0.96 -13.12
C THR A 98 1.98 -2.04 -13.99
N ILE A 99 1.46 -3.27 -13.98
CA ILE A 99 1.96 -4.35 -14.83
C ILE A 99 1.50 -4.13 -16.29
N THR A 100 2.47 -4.06 -17.18
CA THR A 100 2.27 -4.07 -18.63
C THR A 100 2.84 -5.35 -19.24
N ASP A 101 2.34 -5.74 -20.41
CA ASP A 101 2.94 -6.76 -21.27
C ASP A 101 3.03 -8.19 -20.68
N LEU A 102 2.22 -8.49 -19.66
CA LEU A 102 2.08 -9.84 -19.12
C LEU A 102 0.71 -10.43 -19.45
N ASP A 103 0.69 -11.76 -19.60
CA ASP A 103 -0.54 -12.53 -19.74
C ASP A 103 -1.51 -12.22 -18.58
N PRO A 104 -2.82 -12.04 -18.85
CA PRO A 104 -3.80 -11.70 -17.81
C PRO A 104 -3.80 -12.64 -16.60
N VAL A 105 -3.56 -13.94 -16.79
CA VAL A 105 -3.51 -14.91 -15.69
C VAL A 105 -2.34 -14.61 -14.77
N VAL A 106 -1.17 -14.27 -15.33
CA VAL A 106 0.02 -13.90 -14.55
C VAL A 106 -0.19 -12.57 -13.85
N THR A 107 -0.73 -11.57 -14.56
CA THR A 107 -1.02 -10.23 -14.01
C THR A 107 -1.94 -10.31 -12.82
N TRP A 108 -3.07 -11.01 -12.93
CA TRP A 108 -4.02 -11.14 -11.82
C TRP A 108 -3.47 -12.00 -10.68
N SER A 109 -2.70 -13.05 -10.98
CA SER A 109 -2.04 -13.86 -9.95
C SER A 109 -1.06 -13.02 -9.13
N LEU A 110 -0.21 -12.23 -9.79
CA LEU A 110 0.71 -11.31 -9.13
C LEU A 110 -0.03 -10.21 -8.38
N ALA A 111 -1.09 -9.66 -8.96
CA ALA A 111 -1.85 -8.61 -8.30
C ALA A 111 -2.53 -9.07 -7.02
N ILE A 112 -3.15 -10.25 -7.02
CA ILE A 112 -3.81 -10.79 -5.83
C ILE A 112 -2.77 -11.19 -4.78
N ILE A 113 -1.73 -11.93 -5.19
CA ILE A 113 -0.75 -12.50 -4.26
C ILE A 113 0.25 -11.45 -3.78
N ALA A 114 0.96 -10.80 -4.72
CA ALA A 114 2.01 -9.85 -4.41
C ALA A 114 1.47 -8.44 -4.13
N GLY A 115 0.39 -8.02 -4.79
CA GLY A 115 -0.28 -6.75 -4.51
C GLY A 115 -1.15 -6.82 -3.25
N GLY A 116 -2.33 -7.44 -3.36
CA GLY A 116 -3.30 -7.54 -2.29
C GLY A 116 -2.78 -8.26 -1.05
N GLY A 117 -2.02 -9.35 -1.22
CA GLY A 117 -1.42 -10.09 -0.11
C GLY A 117 -0.43 -9.26 0.70
N THR A 118 0.47 -8.51 0.03
CA THR A 118 1.44 -7.62 0.71
C THR A 118 0.72 -6.49 1.47
N ALA A 119 -0.24 -5.83 0.83
CA ALA A 119 -1.01 -4.76 1.44
C ALA A 119 -1.78 -5.24 2.68
N THR A 120 -2.44 -6.40 2.58
CA THR A 120 -3.21 -7.01 3.67
C THR A 120 -2.29 -7.44 4.81
N ALA A 121 -1.11 -8.00 4.52
CA ALA A 121 -0.14 -8.41 5.54
C ALA A 121 0.35 -7.22 6.37
N ILE A 122 0.72 -6.13 5.70
CA ILE A 122 1.18 -4.90 6.38
C ILE A 122 0.03 -4.26 7.16
N LYS A 123 -1.16 -4.15 6.56
CA LYS A 123 -2.32 -3.56 7.25
C LYS A 123 -2.75 -4.38 8.47
N GLY A 124 -2.71 -5.71 8.37
CA GLY A 124 -2.99 -6.61 9.47
C GLY A 124 -1.99 -6.46 10.63
N ALA A 125 -0.70 -6.29 10.31
CA ALA A 125 0.32 -6.02 11.32
C ALA A 125 0.09 -4.66 12.02
N ASN A 126 -0.26 -3.63 11.27
CA ASN A 126 -0.60 -2.30 11.80
C ASN A 126 -1.84 -2.36 12.70
N ALA A 127 -2.90 -3.07 12.29
CA ALA A 127 -4.10 -3.27 13.09
C ALA A 127 -3.78 -3.93 14.44
N ALA A 128 -2.93 -4.97 14.46
CA ALA A 128 -2.48 -5.60 15.70
C ALA A 128 -1.67 -4.63 16.60
N GLY A 129 -0.82 -3.79 15.99
CA GLY A 129 -0.08 -2.73 16.70
C GLY A 129 -1.01 -1.69 17.33
N ARG A 130 -2.04 -1.24 16.59
CA ARG A 130 -3.04 -0.27 17.07
C ARG A 130 -3.92 -0.83 18.19
N LEU A 131 -4.30 -2.10 18.10
CA LEU A 131 -4.99 -2.80 19.20
C LEU A 131 -4.15 -2.80 20.48
N THR A 132 -2.85 -3.10 20.35
CA THR A 132 -1.91 -3.09 21.48
C THR A 132 -1.75 -1.68 22.05
N SER A 133 -1.62 -0.66 21.18
CA SER A 133 -1.51 0.75 21.58
C SER A 133 -2.77 1.24 22.30
N THR A 134 -3.95 0.90 21.78
CA THR A 134 -5.23 1.26 22.39
C THR A 134 -5.41 0.58 23.74
N ALA A 135 -5.09 -0.71 23.84
CA ALA A 135 -5.19 -1.47 25.09
C ALA A 135 -4.23 -0.97 26.19
N THR A 136 -3.05 -0.47 25.82
CA THR A 136 -2.00 -0.05 26.78
C THR A 136 -2.04 1.43 27.14
N THR A 137 -2.51 2.30 26.22
CA THR A 137 -2.47 3.76 26.39
C THR A 137 -3.85 4.41 26.41
N GLY A 138 -4.93 3.64 26.28
CA GLY A 138 -6.29 4.18 26.13
C GLY A 138 -6.51 4.94 24.82
N GLY A 139 -5.67 4.70 23.81
CA GLY A 139 -5.75 5.37 22.51
C GLY A 139 -4.94 6.68 22.39
N LEU A 140 -4.29 7.13 23.46
CA LEU A 140 -3.46 8.35 23.42
C LEU A 140 -2.26 8.24 22.48
N ALA A 141 -1.74 7.04 22.25
CA ALA A 141 -0.64 6.81 21.32
C ALA A 141 -1.11 6.58 19.87
N ASN A 142 -2.41 6.44 19.59
CA ASN A 142 -2.92 6.17 18.23
C ASN A 142 -2.57 7.28 17.22
N PRO A 143 -2.62 8.59 17.55
CA PRO A 143 -2.21 9.64 16.62
C PRO A 143 -0.73 9.56 16.24
N LEU A 144 0.14 9.17 17.19
CA LEU A 144 1.57 9.00 16.93
C LEU A 144 1.82 7.82 15.98
N VAL A 145 1.21 6.67 16.27
CA VAL A 145 1.28 5.49 15.38
C VAL A 145 0.77 5.84 13.98
N SER A 146 -0.35 6.56 13.90
CA SER A 146 -0.95 6.97 12.63
C SER A 146 -0.08 7.93 11.82
N THR A 147 0.67 8.81 12.50
CA THR A 147 1.66 9.69 11.88
C THR A 147 2.82 8.88 11.31
N MET A 148 3.31 7.88 12.05
CA MET A 148 4.37 6.98 11.57
C MET A 148 3.92 6.14 10.37
N GLU A 149 2.69 5.62 10.39
CA GLU A 149 2.09 4.90 9.26
C GLU A 149 2.03 5.80 8.01
N THR A 150 1.63 7.06 8.16
CA THR A 150 1.60 8.02 7.05
C THR A 150 3.00 8.30 6.53
N GLY A 151 3.97 8.52 7.42
CA GLY A 151 5.36 8.73 7.04
C GLY A 151 5.94 7.54 6.28
N ALA A 152 5.66 6.31 6.73
CA ALA A 152 6.05 5.09 6.05
C ALA A 152 5.39 4.97 4.66
N ALA A 153 4.08 5.28 4.55
CA ALA A 153 3.37 5.27 3.27
C ALA A 153 3.98 6.27 2.27
N VAL A 154 4.26 7.51 2.71
CA VAL A 154 4.91 8.53 1.88
C VAL A 154 6.29 8.06 1.44
N ALA A 155 7.11 7.55 2.36
CA ALA A 155 8.47 7.10 2.07
C ALA A 155 8.47 5.92 1.08
N VAL A 156 7.65 4.90 1.31
CA VAL A 156 7.56 3.72 0.43
C VAL A 156 6.97 4.09 -0.92
N SER A 157 5.91 4.89 -0.98
CA SER A 157 5.32 5.34 -2.26
C SER A 157 6.32 6.15 -3.08
N THR A 158 7.02 7.10 -2.45
CA THR A 158 8.03 7.93 -3.11
C THR A 158 9.20 7.09 -3.60
N ALA A 159 9.71 6.19 -2.76
CA ALA A 159 10.76 5.26 -3.16
C ALA A 159 10.31 4.35 -4.32
N SER A 160 9.05 3.91 -4.33
CA SER A 160 8.50 3.06 -5.40
C SER A 160 8.43 3.78 -6.73
N ILE A 161 8.07 5.06 -6.73
CA ILE A 161 7.96 5.86 -7.95
C ILE A 161 9.34 6.29 -8.47
N LEU A 162 10.27 6.67 -7.58
CA LEU A 162 11.58 7.20 -7.97
C LEU A 162 12.60 6.10 -8.25
N VAL A 163 12.63 5.07 -7.40
CA VAL A 163 13.61 3.98 -7.49
C VAL A 163 12.94 2.64 -7.10
N PRO A 164 12.13 2.04 -8.00
CA PRO A 164 11.38 0.81 -7.74
C PRO A 164 12.21 -0.34 -7.12
N PRO A 165 13.47 -0.60 -7.52
CA PRO A 165 14.28 -1.64 -6.88
C PRO A 165 14.54 -1.39 -5.38
N ILE A 166 14.73 -0.14 -4.97
CA ILE A 166 14.92 0.20 -3.54
C ILE A 166 13.63 -0.07 -2.78
N ALA A 167 12.48 0.29 -3.35
CA ALA A 167 11.19 0.01 -2.72
C ALA A 167 10.98 -1.50 -2.53
N ALA A 168 11.31 -2.34 -3.51
CA ALA A 168 11.21 -3.79 -3.37
C ALA A 168 12.06 -4.31 -2.20
N ILE A 169 13.28 -3.79 -2.00
CA ILE A 169 14.13 -4.13 -0.84
C ILE A 169 13.47 -3.69 0.47
N LEU A 170 12.93 -2.48 0.54
CA LEU A 170 12.22 -1.99 1.72
C LEU A 170 11.01 -2.87 2.07
N VAL A 171 10.23 -3.28 1.07
CA VAL A 171 9.09 -4.19 1.25
C VAL A 171 9.55 -5.53 1.84
N ILE A 172 10.63 -6.12 1.31
CA ILE A 172 11.18 -7.36 1.85
C ILE A 172 11.59 -7.18 3.32
N ILE A 173 12.26 -6.09 3.67
CA ILE A 173 12.66 -5.79 5.05
C ILE A 173 11.43 -5.69 5.96
N ILE A 174 10.39 -4.96 5.53
CA ILE A 174 9.14 -4.79 6.29
C ILE A 174 8.45 -6.15 6.50
N LEU A 175 8.31 -6.95 5.45
CA LEU A 175 7.67 -8.27 5.54
C LEU A 175 8.46 -9.24 6.40
N LEU A 176 9.80 -9.24 6.31
CA LEU A 176 10.66 -10.04 7.19
C LEU A 176 10.48 -9.61 8.66
N PHE A 177 10.46 -8.31 8.93
CA PHE A 177 10.23 -7.80 10.28
C PHE A 177 8.87 -8.27 10.84
N ILE A 178 7.79 -8.11 10.07
CA ILE A 178 6.46 -8.60 10.43
C ILE A 178 6.48 -10.12 10.69
N PHE A 179 7.13 -10.89 9.81
CA PHE A 179 7.23 -12.33 9.94
C PHE A 179 8.00 -12.76 11.20
N THR A 180 9.08 -12.06 11.57
CA THR A 180 9.83 -12.35 12.80
C THR A 180 8.99 -12.12 14.06
N ILE A 181 8.19 -11.05 14.09
CA ILE A 181 7.27 -10.76 15.20
C ILE A 181 6.19 -11.83 15.27
N TYR A 182 5.55 -12.15 14.14
CA TYR A 182 4.52 -13.18 14.06
C TYR A 182 5.03 -14.54 14.58
N ARG A 183 6.25 -14.93 14.17
CA ARG A 183 6.87 -16.19 14.63
C ARG A 183 7.14 -16.20 16.13
N LYS A 184 7.46 -15.05 16.74
CA LYS A 184 7.71 -14.93 18.19
C LYS A 184 6.42 -14.99 19.02
N LEU A 185 5.30 -14.55 18.46
CA LEU A 185 3.98 -14.57 19.08
C LEU A 185 3.26 -15.91 18.94
N ARG A 186 3.67 -16.76 17.99
CA ARG A 186 3.09 -18.08 17.81
C ARG A 186 3.39 -18.95 19.04
N PRO A 187 2.39 -19.47 19.77
CA PRO A 187 2.63 -20.35 20.90
C PRO A 187 3.42 -21.57 20.40
N LYS A 188 4.54 -21.88 21.06
CA LYS A 188 5.23 -23.15 20.85
C LYS A 188 4.26 -24.25 21.25
N LYS A 189 3.92 -25.13 20.29
CA LYS A 189 3.24 -26.39 20.60
C LYS A 189 4.09 -27.22 21.55
#